data_AF-A0A7M3SBB8-F1
#
_entry.id   AF-A0A7M3SBB8-F1
#
_cell.length_a   1.000
_cell.length_b   1.000
_cell.length_c   1.000
_cell.angle_alpha   90.00
_cell.angle_beta   90.00
_cell.angle_gamma   90.00
#
_symmetry.space_group_name_H-M   'P 1'
#
loop_
_entity.id
_entity.type
_entity.pdbx_description
1 polymer ?
#
loop_
_entity_poly.entity_id
_entity_poly.type
_entity_poly.pdbx_seq_one_letter_code
_entity_poly.pdbx_strand_id
1 'polypeptide(L)'
;MEAKDKVEFWLKNLKLFALNSEVHCSREEKIIKQELIGTRNVNLAFNEMIKHMHSDMGFQYENIVKQPVVIKGGKQILLFTIGMNNYYTDISAIHEIITYPTRNYNQFKVNENPPMVAILNWYEGLVPVIQTHILIEEELSEENYLLIYDINKEIYAFTITKIYPKHEIDSSLYGKEIEIDNKKIKYLDFSSYEKQLIDVRMKLKM
;
A
#
# COMPACT_ATOMS: atom_id res chain seq x y z
N MET A 1 34.26 -10.15 -9.53
CA MET A 1 33.68 -9.15 -10.44
C MET A 1 33.84 -7.80 -9.77
N GLU A 2 34.53 -6.86 -10.42
CA GLU A 2 34.78 -5.54 -9.84
C GLU A 2 33.46 -4.74 -9.77
N ALA A 3 33.42 -3.67 -8.96
CA ALA A 3 32.19 -2.89 -8.77
C ALA A 3 31.65 -2.33 -10.11
N LYS A 4 32.53 -1.95 -11.03
CA LYS A 4 32.18 -1.47 -12.37
C LYS A 4 31.53 -2.57 -13.22
N ASP A 5 32.06 -3.78 -13.18
CA ASP A 5 31.53 -4.94 -13.90
C ASP A 5 30.13 -5.34 -13.37
N LYS A 6 29.89 -5.20 -12.07
CA LYS A 6 28.56 -5.40 -11.45
C LYS A 6 27.54 -4.39 -11.93
N VAL A 7 27.91 -3.11 -12.02
CA VAL A 7 27.03 -2.07 -12.53
C VAL A 7 26.65 -2.32 -14.00
N GLU A 8 27.63 -2.64 -14.85
CA GLU A 8 27.36 -2.95 -16.26
C GLU A 8 26.50 -4.21 -16.43
N PHE A 9 26.74 -5.25 -15.63
CA PHE A 9 25.93 -6.46 -15.60
C PHE A 9 24.48 -6.17 -15.22
N TRP A 10 24.22 -5.43 -14.15
CA TRP A 10 22.87 -5.14 -13.70
C TRP A 10 22.13 -4.17 -14.62
N LEU A 11 22.81 -3.17 -15.18
CA LEU A 11 22.23 -2.29 -16.21
C LEU A 11 21.77 -3.08 -17.44
N LYS A 12 22.54 -4.08 -17.88
CA LYS A 12 22.16 -4.94 -19.00
C LYS A 12 20.91 -5.77 -18.67
N ASN A 13 20.85 -6.35 -17.47
CA ASN A 13 19.69 -7.14 -17.02
C ASN A 13 18.43 -6.28 -16.85
N LEU A 14 18.55 -5.08 -16.27
CA LEU A 14 17.45 -4.13 -16.14
C LEU A 14 16.87 -3.71 -17.50
N LYS A 15 17.74 -3.42 -18.48
CA LYS A 15 17.31 -3.09 -19.86
C LYS A 15 16.59 -4.27 -20.52
N LEU A 16 17.10 -5.48 -20.37
CA LEU A 16 16.49 -6.69 -20.91
C LEU A 16 15.14 -6.98 -20.25
N PHE A 17 15.06 -6.81 -18.93
CA PHE A 17 13.83 -6.93 -18.16
C PHE A 17 12.78 -5.91 -18.61
N ALA A 18 13.15 -4.64 -18.77
CA ALA A 18 12.25 -3.57 -19.22
C ALA A 18 11.69 -3.87 -20.62
N LEU A 19 12.55 -4.28 -21.57
CA LEU A 19 12.13 -4.64 -22.92
C LEU A 19 11.17 -5.84 -22.93
N ASN A 20 11.48 -6.88 -22.15
CA ASN A 20 10.61 -8.06 -22.04
C ASN A 20 9.28 -7.70 -21.37
N SER A 21 9.31 -6.85 -20.33
CA SER A 21 8.12 -6.38 -19.63
C SER A 21 7.22 -5.57 -20.55
N GLU A 22 7.78 -4.68 -21.38
CA GLU A 22 7.05 -3.92 -22.40
C GLU A 22 6.39 -4.87 -23.42
N VAL A 23 7.13 -5.86 -23.93
CA VAL A 23 6.59 -6.87 -24.86
C VAL A 23 5.51 -7.73 -24.21
N HIS A 24 5.66 -8.10 -22.94
CA HIS A 24 4.66 -8.86 -22.19
C HIS A 24 3.39 -8.03 -21.96
N CYS A 25 3.51 -6.80 -21.47
CA CYS A 25 2.40 -5.88 -21.30
C CYS A 25 1.67 -5.60 -22.63
N SER A 26 2.39 -5.33 -23.73
CA SER A 26 1.79 -5.07 -25.05
C SER A 26 1.14 -6.31 -25.70
N ARG A 27 1.60 -7.53 -25.37
CA ARG A 27 0.96 -8.78 -25.81
C ARG A 27 -0.32 -9.06 -25.05
N GLU A 28 -0.34 -8.73 -23.76
CA GLU A 28 -1.51 -8.89 -22.89
C GLU A 28 -2.59 -7.83 -23.18
N GLU A 29 -2.21 -6.59 -23.54
CA GLU A 29 -3.13 -5.54 -24.00
C GLU A 29 -3.94 -5.93 -25.27
N LYS A 30 -3.38 -6.78 -26.14
CA LYS A 30 -4.09 -7.31 -27.32
C LYS A 30 -5.09 -8.42 -26.99
N ILE A 31 -4.98 -9.05 -25.82
CA ILE A 31 -5.90 -10.08 -25.33
C ILE A 31 -6.87 -9.41 -24.36
N ILE A 32 -7.94 -8.88 -24.95
CA ILE A 32 -9.10 -8.22 -24.31
C ILE A 32 -9.34 -8.65 -22.85
N LYS A 33 -9.36 -7.67 -21.93
CA LYS A 33 -9.86 -7.75 -20.54
C LYS A 33 -9.11 -8.69 -19.58
N GLN A 34 -7.81 -8.51 -19.39
CA GLN A 34 -7.15 -9.02 -18.18
C GLN A 34 -6.79 -7.87 -17.24
N GLU A 35 -7.63 -7.76 -16.20
CA GLU A 35 -7.39 -7.07 -14.94
C GLU A 35 -5.94 -7.22 -14.49
N LEU A 36 -5.27 -6.13 -14.09
CA LEU A 36 -4.17 -5.92 -13.10
C LEU A 36 -3.14 -7.05 -12.76
N ILE A 37 -3.14 -8.19 -13.44
CA ILE A 37 -2.40 -9.42 -13.15
C ILE A 37 -1.09 -9.45 -13.95
N GLY A 38 -1.11 -8.92 -15.18
CA GLY A 38 0.09 -8.74 -16.01
C GLY A 38 1.13 -7.86 -15.34
N THR A 39 0.70 -6.71 -14.80
CA THR A 39 1.53 -5.79 -14.02
C THR A 39 2.00 -6.39 -12.70
N ARG A 40 1.21 -7.26 -12.05
CA ARG A 40 1.60 -7.94 -10.80
C ARG A 40 2.79 -8.88 -11.00
N ASN A 41 2.76 -9.75 -12.01
CA ASN A 41 3.85 -10.69 -12.25
C ASN A 41 5.16 -9.99 -12.65
N VAL A 42 5.05 -8.93 -13.47
CA VAL A 42 6.17 -8.06 -13.82
C VAL A 42 6.72 -7.37 -12.57
N ASN A 43 5.87 -6.79 -11.72
CA ASN A 43 6.33 -6.11 -10.50
C ASN A 43 6.98 -7.07 -9.50
N LEU A 44 6.44 -8.28 -9.32
CA LEU A 44 7.06 -9.32 -8.48
C LEU A 44 8.44 -9.72 -9.01
N ALA A 45 8.56 -9.96 -10.32
CA ALA A 45 9.82 -10.31 -10.95
C ALA A 45 10.85 -9.16 -10.88
N PHE A 46 10.39 -7.91 -11.03
CA PHE A 46 11.22 -6.73 -10.88
C PHE A 46 11.74 -6.59 -9.45
N ASN A 47 10.89 -6.78 -8.45
CA ASN A 47 11.28 -6.68 -7.04
C ASN A 47 12.30 -7.75 -6.63
N GLU A 48 12.13 -9.00 -7.09
CA GLU A 48 13.14 -10.04 -6.86
C GLU A 48 14.48 -9.67 -7.55
N MET A 49 14.43 -9.13 -8.77
CA MET A 49 15.64 -8.67 -9.46
C MET A 49 16.34 -7.53 -8.69
N ILE A 50 15.59 -6.57 -8.14
CA ILE A 50 16.14 -5.49 -7.30
C ILE A 50 16.77 -6.07 -6.03
N LYS A 51 16.11 -7.01 -5.33
CA LYS A 51 16.69 -7.68 -4.15
C LYS A 51 18.03 -8.35 -4.46
N HIS A 52 18.11 -9.08 -5.58
CA HIS A 52 19.36 -9.73 -6.00
C HIS A 52 20.45 -8.71 -6.37
N MET A 53 20.10 -7.62 -7.07
CA MET A 53 21.01 -6.54 -7.40
C MET A 53 21.59 -5.87 -6.15
N HIS A 54 20.74 -5.54 -5.17
CA HIS A 54 21.18 -4.94 -3.91
C HIS A 54 22.13 -5.87 -3.14
N SER A 55 21.79 -7.15 -3.02
CA SER A 55 22.64 -8.15 -2.37
C SER A 55 24.00 -8.28 -3.05
N ASP A 56 24.04 -8.29 -4.39
CA ASP A 56 25.28 -8.42 -5.15
C ASP A 56 26.14 -7.13 -5.09
N MET A 57 25.50 -5.96 -5.04
CA MET A 57 26.19 -4.67 -4.88
C MET A 57 26.65 -4.38 -3.44
N GLY A 58 26.33 -5.24 -2.47
CA GLY A 58 26.70 -5.05 -1.07
C GLY A 58 25.91 -3.95 -0.37
N PHE A 59 24.82 -3.49 -0.97
CA PHE A 59 23.89 -2.57 -0.29
C PHE A 59 23.15 -3.35 0.79
N GLN A 60 23.37 -2.98 2.04
CA GLN A 60 22.51 -3.45 3.12
C GLN A 60 21.16 -2.74 2.98
N TYR A 61 20.08 -3.51 2.94
CA TYR A 61 18.77 -2.97 3.30
C TYR A 61 18.91 -2.44 4.73
N GLU A 62 19.02 -1.12 4.88
CA GLU A 62 18.51 -0.52 6.10
C GLU A 62 17.04 -0.92 6.13
N ASN A 63 16.70 -1.85 7.02
CA ASN A 63 15.33 -2.32 7.19
C ASN A 63 14.45 -1.07 7.32
N ILE A 64 13.68 -0.76 6.27
CA ILE A 64 12.40 -0.10 6.48
C ILE A 64 11.70 -1.03 7.47
N VAL A 65 11.48 -0.49 8.66
CA VAL A 65 11.25 -1.21 9.92
C VAL A 65 10.55 -2.56 9.72
N LYS A 66 11.31 -3.64 9.92
CA LYS A 66 10.74 -4.97 10.15
C LYS A 66 9.94 -4.92 11.45
N GLN A 67 8.63 -5.00 11.35
CA GLN A 67 7.90 -5.98 12.14
C GLN A 67 6.91 -6.71 11.23
N PRO A 68 7.21 -7.93 10.75
CA PRO A 68 6.14 -8.88 10.50
C PRO A 68 5.45 -9.12 11.84
N VAL A 69 4.26 -8.57 12.02
CA VAL A 69 3.45 -8.85 13.20
C VAL A 69 3.00 -10.30 13.09
N VAL A 70 3.66 -11.20 13.81
CA VAL A 70 3.18 -12.57 13.99
C VAL A 70 1.99 -12.50 14.95
N ILE A 71 0.78 -12.58 14.40
CA ILE A 71 -0.48 -12.52 15.13
C ILE A 71 -0.76 -13.93 15.70
N LYS A 72 -0.53 -14.12 16.99
CA LYS A 72 -0.97 -15.33 17.71
C LYS A 72 -2.40 -15.12 18.23
N GLY A 73 -3.34 -15.95 17.76
CA GLY A 73 -4.60 -16.30 18.42
C GLY A 73 -5.36 -15.17 19.13
N GLY A 74 -5.96 -14.27 18.36
CA GLY A 74 -6.87 -13.20 18.79
C GLY A 74 -7.11 -12.25 17.61
N LYS A 75 -8.30 -11.66 17.46
CA LYS A 75 -8.49 -10.60 16.45
C LYS A 75 -7.74 -9.35 16.91
N GLN A 76 -6.53 -9.17 16.39
CA GLN A 76 -5.70 -8.01 16.70
C GLN A 76 -6.21 -6.80 15.92
N ILE A 77 -6.16 -5.63 16.56
CA ILE A 77 -6.57 -4.38 15.93
C ILE A 77 -5.39 -3.43 15.76
N LEU A 78 -5.48 -2.59 14.74
CA LEU A 78 -4.63 -1.42 14.61
C LEU A 78 -5.38 -0.19 15.13
N LEU A 79 -4.81 0.55 16.08
CA LEU A 79 -5.29 1.86 16.51
C LEU A 79 -4.56 2.97 15.74
N PHE A 80 -5.31 3.93 15.22
CA PHE A 80 -4.76 5.06 14.46
C PHE A 80 -5.63 6.30 14.57
N THR A 81 -5.15 7.43 14.04
CA THR A 81 -5.95 8.65 13.90
C THR A 81 -6.07 9.08 12.45
N ILE A 82 -7.21 9.69 12.15
CA ILE A 82 -7.46 10.47 10.94
C ILE A 82 -7.98 11.82 11.43
N GLY A 83 -7.30 12.91 11.11
CA GLY A 83 -7.63 14.19 11.73
C GLY A 83 -7.38 14.15 13.23
N MET A 84 -8.37 14.63 13.98
CA MET A 84 -8.36 14.60 15.45
C MET A 84 -9.05 13.36 16.04
N ASN A 85 -9.65 12.51 15.19
CA ASN A 85 -10.48 11.40 15.61
C ASN A 85 -9.70 10.07 15.67
N ASN A 86 -10.06 9.22 16.64
CA ASN A 86 -9.40 7.95 16.89
C ASN A 86 -10.22 6.81 16.26
N TYR A 87 -9.52 5.93 15.56
CA TYR A 87 -10.08 4.84 14.80
C TYR A 87 -9.36 3.53 15.08
N TYR A 88 -10.06 2.44 14.81
CA TYR A 88 -9.44 1.13 14.77
C TYR A 88 -9.99 0.25 13.66
N THR A 89 -9.17 -0.68 13.18
CA THR A 89 -9.55 -1.63 12.12
C THR A 89 -8.91 -3.00 12.34
N ASP A 90 -9.39 -4.02 11.63
CA ASP A 90 -8.80 -5.37 11.67
C ASP A 90 -7.38 -5.33 11.10
N ILE A 91 -6.41 -5.88 11.82
CA ILE A 91 -5.07 -6.02 11.27
C ILE A 91 -5.04 -7.07 10.14
N SER A 92 -5.98 -8.01 10.09
CA SER A 92 -5.98 -9.07 9.07
C SER A 92 -6.17 -8.55 7.64
N ALA A 93 -6.77 -7.38 7.49
CA ALA A 93 -6.97 -6.73 6.21
C ALA A 93 -5.81 -5.81 5.81
N ILE A 94 -4.81 -5.64 6.69
CA ILE A 94 -3.67 -4.76 6.49
C ILE A 94 -2.46 -5.58 6.04
N HIS A 95 -1.89 -5.23 4.90
CA HIS A 95 -0.64 -5.82 4.41
C HIS A 95 0.59 -5.14 4.98
N GLU A 96 0.60 -3.81 5.00
CA GLU A 96 1.78 -3.02 5.35
C GLU A 96 1.39 -1.60 5.79
N ILE A 97 2.25 -0.97 6.59
CA ILE A 97 2.16 0.45 6.93
C ILE A 97 3.45 1.14 6.49
N ILE A 98 3.32 2.22 5.72
CA ILE A 98 4.44 2.95 5.11
C ILE A 98 4.40 4.42 5.57
N THR A 99 5.54 5.07 5.72
CA THR A 99 5.60 6.52 5.99
C THR A 99 5.17 7.36 4.78
N TYR A 100 4.45 8.45 5.01
CA TYR A 100 3.90 9.37 4.01
C TYR A 100 4.23 10.84 4.36
N PRO A 101 4.52 11.71 3.37
CA PRO A 101 4.75 11.38 1.96
C PRO A 101 5.97 10.48 1.79
N THR A 102 5.86 9.48 0.90
CA THR A 102 7.02 8.65 0.55
C THR A 102 8.10 9.55 -0.05
N ARG A 103 9.39 9.26 0.19
CA ARG A 103 10.50 10.04 -0.38
C ARG A 103 10.56 9.86 -1.92
N ASN A 104 9.70 10.61 -2.61
CA ASN A 104 9.71 11.12 -3.98
C ASN A 104 9.96 10.23 -5.22
N TYR A 105 9.93 8.89 -5.17
CA TYR A 105 10.03 8.10 -6.43
C TYR A 105 9.04 6.96 -6.61
N ASN A 106 8.27 6.59 -5.57
CA ASN A 106 7.32 5.47 -5.66
C ASN A 106 5.87 5.91 -5.84
N GLN A 107 5.58 7.20 -6.05
CA GLN A 107 4.20 7.66 -6.23
C GLN A 107 4.04 8.64 -7.39
N PHE A 108 2.99 8.45 -8.18
CA PHE A 108 2.55 9.35 -9.25
C PHE A 108 1.35 10.16 -8.75
N LYS A 109 1.47 11.48 -8.62
CA LYS A 109 0.37 12.33 -8.16
C LYS A 109 -0.73 12.42 -9.21
N VAL A 110 -1.98 12.38 -8.75
CA VAL A 110 -3.19 12.56 -9.55
C VAL A 110 -3.96 13.74 -8.95
N ASN A 111 -3.79 14.93 -9.51
CA ASN A 111 -4.24 16.18 -8.88
C ASN A 111 -5.76 16.44 -9.04
N GLU A 112 -6.49 15.64 -9.82
CA GLU A 112 -7.86 15.97 -10.27
C GLU A 112 -8.94 14.94 -9.87
N ASN A 113 -8.62 13.95 -9.03
CA ASN A 113 -9.53 12.83 -8.75
C ASN A 113 -9.76 12.52 -7.26
N PRO A 114 -10.24 13.47 -6.42
CA PRO A 114 -10.58 13.15 -5.04
C PRO A 114 -11.60 11.99 -4.97
N PRO A 115 -11.48 11.09 -3.98
CA PRO A 115 -10.51 11.11 -2.87
C PRO A 115 -9.11 10.60 -3.22
N MET A 116 -8.85 10.16 -4.47
CA MET A 116 -7.53 9.68 -4.88
C MET A 116 -6.58 10.83 -5.20
N VAL A 117 -5.37 10.77 -4.64
CA VAL A 117 -4.34 11.81 -4.84
C VAL A 117 -3.06 11.32 -5.50
N ALA A 118 -2.85 10.02 -5.50
CA ALA A 118 -1.68 9.44 -6.15
C ALA A 118 -1.92 7.96 -6.50
N ILE A 119 -0.97 7.41 -7.24
CA ILE A 119 -0.81 5.98 -7.48
C ILE A 119 0.56 5.61 -6.93
N LEU A 120 0.61 4.73 -5.95
CA LEU A 120 1.81 4.17 -5.34
C LEU A 120 2.24 2.93 -6.14
N ASN A 121 3.50 2.89 -6.58
CA ASN A 121 4.13 1.66 -7.02
C ASN A 121 4.54 0.85 -5.78
N TRP A 122 3.68 -0.07 -5.38
CA TRP A 122 3.88 -0.98 -4.25
C TRP A 122 4.20 -2.39 -4.76
N TYR A 123 4.85 -3.22 -3.96
CA TYR A 123 5.52 -4.44 -4.44
C TYR A 123 4.70 -5.30 -5.43
N GLU A 124 3.41 -5.46 -5.18
CA GLU A 124 2.54 -6.31 -5.98
C GLU A 124 1.78 -5.57 -7.10
N GLY A 125 1.94 -4.25 -7.25
CA GLY A 125 1.13 -3.50 -8.19
C GLY A 125 1.10 -1.99 -7.99
N LEU A 126 0.41 -1.34 -8.92
CA LEU A 126 -0.01 0.04 -8.77
C LEU A 126 -1.21 0.10 -7.82
N VAL A 127 -1.02 0.78 -6.70
CA VAL A 127 -1.98 0.92 -5.61
C VAL A 127 -2.48 2.37 -5.57
N PRO A 128 -3.79 2.63 -5.71
CA PRO A 128 -4.33 3.97 -5.56
C PRO A 128 -4.16 4.46 -4.11
N VAL A 129 -3.64 5.69 -3.96
CA VAL A 129 -3.52 6.39 -2.69
C VAL A 129 -4.76 7.24 -2.49
N ILE A 130 -5.53 6.89 -1.46
CA ILE A 130 -6.81 7.49 -1.10
C ILE A 130 -6.61 8.41 0.10
N GLN A 131 -7.04 9.65 -0.04
CA GLN A 131 -7.17 10.58 1.07
C GLN A 131 -8.34 10.17 1.95
N THR A 132 -8.01 9.55 3.07
CA THR A 132 -9.02 8.98 3.95
C THR A 132 -9.94 10.06 4.52
N HIS A 133 -9.39 11.22 4.89
CA HIS A 133 -10.19 12.31 5.46
C HIS A 133 -11.30 12.77 4.50
N ILE A 134 -11.07 12.77 3.18
CA ILE A 134 -12.12 13.05 2.18
C ILE A 134 -13.15 11.93 2.17
N LEU A 135 -12.69 10.68 2.17
CA LEU A 135 -13.57 9.50 2.08
C LEU A 135 -14.55 9.41 3.25
N ILE A 136 -14.09 9.77 4.45
CA ILE A 136 -14.86 9.64 5.70
C ILE A 136 -15.39 10.98 6.22
N GLU A 137 -15.29 12.04 5.43
CA GLU A 137 -15.77 13.40 5.75
C GLU A 137 -15.20 13.97 7.05
N GLU A 138 -13.89 13.77 7.26
CA GLU A 138 -13.14 14.30 8.39
C GLU A 138 -12.33 15.55 8.00
N GLU A 139 -12.00 16.36 9.01
CA GLU A 139 -11.16 17.53 8.79
C GLU A 139 -9.77 17.15 8.27
N LEU A 140 -9.29 17.94 7.30
CA LEU A 140 -7.94 17.80 6.76
C LEU A 140 -6.92 17.94 7.88
N SER A 141 -5.96 17.02 7.89
CA SER A 141 -4.82 17.05 8.81
C SER A 141 -3.56 16.59 8.10
N GLU A 142 -2.41 16.77 8.75
CA GLU A 142 -1.17 16.19 8.27
C GLU A 142 -1.27 14.67 8.22
N GLU A 143 -1.08 14.12 7.03
CA GLU A 143 -1.08 12.69 6.77
C GLU A 143 0.37 12.21 6.80
N ASN A 144 0.70 11.29 7.72
CA ASN A 144 2.07 10.85 7.97
C ASN A 144 2.33 9.40 7.56
N TYR A 145 1.28 8.62 7.29
CA TYR A 145 1.40 7.21 6.95
C TYR A 145 0.40 6.79 5.87
N LEU A 146 0.74 5.71 5.16
CA LEU A 146 -0.14 4.95 4.29
C LEU A 146 -0.42 3.58 4.92
N LEU A 147 -1.69 3.22 4.96
CA LEU A 147 -2.16 1.89 5.34
C LEU A 147 -2.47 1.10 4.06
N ILE A 148 -1.68 0.07 3.76
CA ILE A 148 -1.91 -0.81 2.61
C ILE A 148 -2.94 -1.86 3.01
N TYR A 149 -4.10 -1.82 2.38
CA TYR A 149 -5.29 -2.53 2.84
C TYR A 149 -5.94 -3.32 1.69
N ASP A 150 -6.35 -4.56 1.96
CA ASP A 150 -7.09 -5.43 1.03
C ASP A 150 -8.60 -5.27 1.23
N ILE A 151 -9.30 -4.95 0.15
CA ILE A 151 -10.75 -4.94 0.07
C ILE A 151 -11.13 -5.82 -1.11
N ASN A 152 -11.74 -6.97 -0.84
CA ASN A 152 -12.26 -7.88 -1.87
C ASN A 152 -11.21 -8.27 -2.94
N LYS A 153 -9.95 -8.48 -2.53
CA LYS A 153 -8.78 -8.80 -3.39
C LYS A 153 -8.24 -7.62 -4.19
N GLU A 154 -8.72 -6.41 -3.91
CA GLU A 154 -8.14 -5.18 -4.43
C GLU A 154 -7.38 -4.44 -3.32
N ILE A 155 -6.22 -3.89 -3.68
CA ILE A 155 -5.33 -3.23 -2.73
C ILE A 155 -5.44 -1.72 -2.88
N TYR A 156 -5.59 -1.04 -1.76
CA TYR A 156 -5.67 0.41 -1.63
C TYR A 156 -4.67 0.91 -0.57
N ALA A 157 -4.19 2.13 -0.74
CA ALA A 157 -3.35 2.80 0.25
C ALA A 157 -4.14 3.95 0.88
N PHE A 158 -4.46 3.87 2.16
CA PHE A 158 -5.22 4.88 2.89
C PHE A 158 -4.30 5.80 3.68
N THR A 159 -4.44 7.10 3.53
CA THR A 159 -3.68 8.07 4.32
C THR A 159 -4.17 8.10 5.77
N ILE A 160 -3.27 8.07 6.74
CA ILE A 160 -3.58 8.20 8.17
C ILE A 160 -2.57 9.14 8.85
N THR A 161 -2.97 9.73 9.97
CA THR A 161 -2.22 10.78 10.66
C THR A 161 -1.23 10.22 11.67
N LYS A 162 -1.67 9.30 12.54
CA LYS A 162 -0.82 8.67 13.58
C LYS A 162 -1.22 7.22 13.78
N ILE A 163 -0.26 6.43 14.25
CA ILE A 163 -0.44 5.02 14.61
C ILE A 163 -0.07 4.89 16.09
N TYR A 164 -0.89 4.15 16.83
CA TYR A 164 -0.62 3.81 18.22
C TYR A 164 -0.02 2.39 18.31
N PRO A 165 0.65 2.04 19.41
CA PRO A 165 1.07 0.67 19.68
C PRO A 165 -0.11 -0.31 19.51
N LYS A 166 0.16 -1.56 19.12
CA LYS A 166 -0.89 -2.57 18.96
C LYS A 166 -1.66 -2.80 20.27
N HIS A 167 -2.97 -2.94 20.17
CA HIS A 167 -3.84 -3.31 21.28
C HIS A 167 -4.57 -4.61 20.97
N GLU A 168 -4.72 -5.46 21.99
CA GLU A 168 -5.64 -6.59 21.94
C GLU A 168 -6.98 -6.12 22.52
N ILE A 169 -8.07 -6.38 21.81
CA ILE A 169 -9.42 -6.12 22.31
C ILE A 169 -10.18 -7.44 22.44
N ASP A 170 -11.15 -7.46 23.34
CA ASP A 170 -12.11 -8.55 23.40
C ASP A 170 -12.87 -8.64 22.07
N SER A 171 -12.92 -9.85 21.52
CA SER A 171 -13.72 -10.22 20.35
C SER A 171 -15.18 -9.73 20.40
N SER A 172 -15.76 -9.62 21.61
CA SER A 172 -17.14 -9.15 21.81
C SER A 172 -17.35 -7.65 21.49
N LEU A 173 -16.26 -6.89 21.47
CA LEU A 173 -16.22 -5.45 21.20
C LEU A 173 -15.87 -5.13 19.74
N TYR A 174 -15.47 -6.14 18.97
CA TYR A 174 -15.10 -5.96 17.57
C TYR A 174 -16.27 -5.38 16.76
N GLY A 175 -16.00 -4.33 15.99
CA GLY A 175 -17.02 -3.64 15.18
C GLY A 175 -17.86 -2.62 15.95
N LYS A 176 -17.58 -2.37 17.24
CA LYS A 176 -18.28 -1.39 18.07
C LYS A 176 -17.41 -0.17 18.37
N GLU A 177 -18.03 0.95 18.72
CA GLU A 177 -17.30 2.04 19.37
C GLU A 177 -16.80 1.55 20.74
N ILE A 178 -15.52 1.78 21.03
CA ILE A 178 -14.87 1.40 22.27
C ILE A 178 -14.26 2.62 22.95
N GLU A 179 -13.93 2.49 24.23
CA GLU A 179 -13.23 3.51 24.99
C GLU A 179 -11.89 2.97 25.48
N ILE A 180 -10.80 3.67 25.16
CA ILE A 180 -9.44 3.36 25.64
C ILE A 180 -8.83 4.68 26.12
N ASP A 181 -8.26 4.69 27.33
CA ASP A 181 -7.62 5.87 27.94
C ASP A 181 -8.51 7.14 27.90
N ASN A 182 -9.80 6.99 28.22
CA ASN A 182 -10.83 8.04 28.18
C ASN A 182 -11.04 8.68 26.79
N LYS A 183 -10.67 7.98 25.73
CA LYS A 183 -10.93 8.38 24.34
C LYS A 183 -11.90 7.41 23.70
N LYS A 184 -12.92 7.98 23.05
CA LYS A 184 -13.78 7.21 22.16
C LYS A 184 -13.03 6.86 20.89
N ILE A 185 -13.08 5.59 20.52
CA ILE A 185 -12.42 5.04 19.34
C ILE A 185 -13.47 4.32 18.51
N LYS A 186 -13.61 4.76 17.27
CA LYS A 186 -14.60 4.23 16.33
C LYS A 186 -14.01 3.08 15.52
N TYR A 187 -14.81 2.06 15.24
CA TYR A 187 -14.43 1.06 14.25
C TYR A 187 -14.52 1.68 12.86
N LEU A 188 -13.46 1.50 12.07
CA LEU A 188 -13.43 1.92 10.67
C LEU A 188 -13.21 0.69 9.78
N ASP A 189 -14.22 0.42 8.97
CA ASP A 189 -14.19 -0.60 7.95
C ASP A 189 -14.12 0.06 6.57
N PHE A 190 -12.93 0.01 5.95
CA PHE A 190 -12.74 0.61 4.63
C PHE A 190 -13.58 -0.09 3.54
N SER A 191 -13.97 -1.35 3.75
CA SER A 191 -14.85 -2.06 2.81
C SER A 191 -16.25 -1.44 2.72
N SER A 192 -16.68 -0.68 3.74
CA SER A 192 -17.96 0.04 3.69
C SER A 192 -18.00 1.15 2.62
N TYR A 193 -16.83 1.54 2.11
CA TYR A 193 -16.66 2.54 1.05
C TYR A 193 -16.38 1.94 -0.33
N GLU A 194 -16.63 0.65 -0.53
CA GLU A 194 -16.36 -0.07 -1.77
C GLU A 194 -16.88 0.64 -3.03
N LYS A 195 -18.08 1.23 -2.99
CA LYS A 195 -18.65 1.94 -4.16
C LYS A 195 -17.79 3.12 -4.59
N GLN A 196 -17.38 3.97 -3.64
CA GLN A 196 -16.53 5.12 -3.89
C GLN A 196 -15.16 4.69 -4.43
N LEU A 197 -14.64 3.57 -3.91
CA LEU A 197 -13.35 3.01 -4.33
C LEU A 197 -13.39 2.37 -5.73
N ILE A 198 -14.52 1.76 -6.10
CA ILE A 198 -14.77 1.27 -7.46
C ILE A 198 -14.82 2.43 -8.45
N ASP A 199 -15.46 3.55 -8.11
CA ASP A 199 -15.50 4.73 -8.97
C ASP A 199 -14.10 5.32 -9.21
N VAL A 200 -13.26 5.37 -8.17
CA VAL A 200 -11.84 5.74 -8.29
C VAL A 200 -11.12 4.81 -9.28
N ARG A 201 -11.33 3.50 -9.18
CA ARG A 201 -10.74 2.50 -10.08
C ARG A 201 -11.20 2.65 -11.52
N MET A 202 -12.48 2.92 -11.74
CA MET A 202 -13.01 3.13 -13.09
C MET A 202 -12.36 4.34 -13.77
N LYS A 203 -12.13 5.42 -13.02
CA LYS A 203 -11.41 6.61 -13.51
C LYS A 203 -9.95 6.35 -13.87
N LEU A 204 -9.30 5.35 -13.26
CA LEU A 204 -7.93 4.93 -13.59
C LEU A 204 -7.85 4.07 -14.86
N LYS A 205 -8.96 3.44 -15.28
CA LYS A 205 -9.03 2.58 -16.47
C LYS A 205 -9.38 3.33 -17.76
N MET A 206 -9.67 4.63 -17.66
CA MET A 206 -9.94 5.54 -18.80
C MET A 206 -8.65 6.22 -19.26
#